data_AF-A0A2E2HHA6-F1
#
_entry.id   AF-A0A2E2HHA6-F1
#
_cell.length_a   1.000
_cell.length_b   1.000
_cell.length_c   1.000
_cell.angle_alpha   90.00
_cell.angle_beta   90.00
_cell.angle_gamma   90.00
#
_symmetry.space_group_name_H-M   'P 1'
#
loop_
_entity.id
_entity.type
_entity.pdbx_description
1 polymer ?
#
loop_
_entity_poly.entity_id
_entity_poly.type
_entity_poly.pdbx_seq_one_letter_code
_entity_poly.pdbx_strand_id
1 'polypeptide(L)'
;MRVSVLLVLITLLAPIAHAQPTPESELIECNPDELSFGVNNAFVRAMTDGATDASNQWLVYMPTMCGQTEETLWNVLPIEVESFEQPEQISGSFILTLDQPVDFRNQLLSIDEVLRFSIIQQHNNEPRFIPNDPSFSSQWHLQNTGQGSGTSGEDANVTGAWDSVRGTGVLISVVDDGVDHQHNDLSPNYQDSLDWDYCGDDGNPSPSSNDGHGTSAAGVAA
;
A
#
# COMPACT_ATOMS: atom_id res chain seq x y z
N MET A 1 -44.06 39.68 81.57
CA MET A 1 -43.65 40.55 80.44
C MET A 1 -42.36 39.99 79.85
N ARG A 2 -42.41 39.40 78.66
CA ARG A 2 -41.23 39.13 77.83
C ARG A 2 -41.62 39.52 76.40
N VAL A 3 -40.92 40.52 75.86
CA VAL A 3 -41.16 41.11 74.54
C VAL A 3 -40.35 40.29 73.53
N SER A 4 -41.00 39.79 72.49
CA SER A 4 -40.37 39.14 71.35
C SER A 4 -39.76 40.20 70.43
N VAL A 5 -38.48 40.10 70.12
CA VAL A 5 -37.80 40.89 69.08
C VAL A 5 -37.85 40.08 67.80
N LEU A 6 -38.51 40.61 66.77
CA LEU A 6 -38.56 40.05 65.42
C LEU A 6 -37.50 40.79 64.56
N LEU A 7 -36.46 40.09 64.12
CA LEU A 7 -35.45 40.62 63.21
C LEU A 7 -35.85 40.24 61.77
N VAL A 8 -36.16 41.24 60.93
CA VAL A 8 -36.44 41.03 59.50
C VAL A 8 -35.14 41.19 58.73
N LEU A 9 -34.68 40.11 58.09
CA LEU A 9 -33.51 40.08 57.22
C LEU A 9 -33.97 40.19 55.76
N ILE A 10 -33.69 41.32 55.11
CA ILE A 10 -33.97 41.53 53.69
C ILE A 10 -32.75 41.08 52.89
N THR A 11 -32.88 39.99 52.13
CA THR A 11 -31.85 39.51 51.21
C THR A 11 -32.00 40.21 49.85
N LEU A 12 -31.00 41.01 49.47
CA LEU A 12 -30.84 41.56 48.13
C LEU A 12 -30.38 40.43 47.18
N LEU A 13 -31.24 40.05 46.23
CA LEU A 13 -30.89 39.20 45.10
C LEU A 13 -30.32 40.07 43.97
N ALA A 14 -29.01 40.01 43.75
CA ALA A 14 -28.41 40.46 42.49
C ALA A 14 -28.33 39.26 41.52
N PRO A 15 -28.63 39.44 40.22
CA PRO A 15 -28.51 38.36 39.25
C PRO A 15 -27.03 38.06 38.98
N ILE A 16 -26.64 36.80 39.19
CA ILE A 16 -25.33 36.28 38.80
C ILE A 16 -25.37 36.02 37.30
N ALA A 17 -24.79 36.91 36.50
CA ALA A 17 -24.52 36.64 35.10
C ALA A 17 -23.45 35.54 35.02
N HIS A 18 -23.84 34.35 34.59
CA HIS A 18 -22.90 33.30 34.21
C HIS A 18 -22.38 33.62 32.80
N ALA A 19 -21.13 34.08 32.70
CA ALA A 19 -20.41 34.05 31.44
C ALA A 19 -20.06 32.57 31.16
N GLN A 20 -20.75 31.94 30.21
CA GLN A 20 -20.31 30.65 29.69
C GLN A 20 -19.03 30.88 28.87
N PRO A 21 -17.95 30.11 29.08
CA PRO A 21 -16.82 30.14 28.18
C PRO A 21 -17.32 29.76 26.78
N THR A 22 -17.07 30.64 25.80
CA THR A 22 -17.23 30.29 24.39
C THR A 22 -16.29 29.12 24.11
N PRO A 23 -16.76 28.01 23.50
CA PRO A 23 -15.89 26.92 23.11
C PRO A 23 -14.82 27.49 22.17
N GLU A 24 -13.56 27.35 22.56
CA GLU A 24 -12.42 27.70 21.72
C GLU A 24 -12.42 26.70 20.57
N SER A 25 -12.61 27.19 19.34
CA SER A 25 -12.65 26.36 18.15
C SER A 25 -11.27 25.71 17.94
N GLU A 26 -11.22 24.39 17.91
CA GLU A 26 -9.98 23.67 17.57
C GLU A 26 -9.52 24.05 16.16
N LEU A 27 -8.23 24.36 16.04
CA LEU A 27 -7.59 24.75 14.78
C LEU A 27 -6.94 23.52 14.16
N ILE A 28 -6.99 23.44 12.82
CA ILE A 28 -6.35 22.39 12.04
C ILE A 28 -4.83 22.60 12.10
N GLU A 29 -4.12 21.65 12.70
CA GLU A 29 -2.66 21.69 12.75
C GLU A 29 -2.04 20.99 11.54
N CYS A 30 -1.09 21.64 10.87
CA CYS A 30 -0.32 21.04 9.78
C CYS A 30 1.16 21.27 10.03
N ASN A 31 1.95 20.21 10.07
CA ASN A 31 3.39 20.31 10.04
C ASN A 31 3.95 18.98 9.49
N PRO A 32 4.57 18.95 8.29
CA PRO A 32 5.06 20.10 7.50
C PRO A 32 4.00 20.82 6.66
N ASP A 33 4.29 22.07 6.31
CA ASP A 33 3.40 22.93 5.50
C ASP A 33 3.47 22.64 3.99
N GLU A 34 4.43 21.82 3.56
CA GLU A 34 4.63 21.46 2.15
C GLU A 34 4.81 19.95 1.97
N LEU A 35 4.32 19.44 0.83
CA LEU A 35 4.53 18.05 0.43
C LEU A 35 5.99 17.81 0.04
N SER A 36 6.52 16.63 0.42
CA SER A 36 7.77 16.15 -0.15
C SER A 36 7.65 15.96 -1.67
N PHE A 37 8.78 16.02 -2.37
CA PHE A 37 8.82 15.81 -3.83
C PHE A 37 8.14 14.48 -4.26
N GLY A 38 8.37 13.41 -3.49
CA GLY A 38 7.78 12.10 -3.76
C GLY A 38 6.26 12.12 -3.63
N VAL A 39 5.74 12.69 -2.55
CA VAL A 39 4.29 12.77 -2.29
C VAL A 39 3.60 13.68 -3.31
N ASN A 40 4.20 14.83 -3.65
CA ASN A 40 3.65 15.71 -4.69
C ASN A 40 3.58 15.00 -6.05
N ASN A 41 4.61 14.24 -6.44
CA ASN A 41 4.58 13.50 -7.70
C ASN A 41 3.55 12.36 -7.71
N ALA A 42 3.33 11.71 -6.55
CA ALA A 42 2.29 10.69 -6.42
C ALA A 42 0.90 11.27 -6.68
N PHE A 43 0.58 12.43 -6.08
CA PHE A 43 -0.66 13.15 -6.37
C PHE A 43 -0.77 13.55 -7.84
N VAL A 44 0.30 14.09 -8.45
CA VAL A 44 0.28 14.47 -9.87
C VAL A 44 -0.07 13.28 -10.76
N ARG A 45 0.49 12.10 -10.50
CA ARG A 45 0.14 10.86 -11.21
C ARG A 45 -1.33 10.50 -10.99
N ALA A 46 -1.77 10.44 -9.73
CA ALA A 46 -3.15 10.11 -9.39
C ALA A 46 -4.19 11.02 -10.08
N MET A 47 -3.87 12.31 -10.27
CA MET A 47 -4.74 13.26 -10.97
C MET A 47 -4.66 13.15 -12.51
N THR A 48 -3.57 12.62 -13.07
CA THR A 48 -3.31 12.61 -14.52
C THR A 48 -3.50 11.25 -15.19
N ASP A 49 -3.52 10.15 -14.44
CA ASP A 49 -3.61 8.78 -14.95
C ASP A 49 -4.95 8.44 -15.66
N GLY A 50 -5.84 9.42 -15.85
CA GLY A 50 -7.05 9.29 -16.66
C GLY A 50 -8.15 8.38 -16.08
N ALA A 51 -7.94 7.87 -14.86
CA ALA A 51 -8.89 7.03 -14.15
C ALA A 51 -10.14 7.83 -13.76
N THR A 52 -11.32 7.44 -14.26
CA THR A 52 -12.62 8.05 -13.92
C THR A 52 -13.35 7.27 -12.83
N ASP A 53 -12.61 6.66 -11.92
CA ASP A 53 -13.18 5.78 -10.91
C ASP A 53 -13.99 6.59 -9.90
N ALA A 54 -15.24 6.17 -9.69
CA ALA A 54 -16.06 6.67 -8.60
C ALA A 54 -15.55 6.12 -7.27
N SER A 55 -15.47 6.97 -6.25
CA SER A 55 -14.99 6.59 -4.92
C SER A 55 -15.85 7.24 -3.84
N ASN A 56 -16.05 6.52 -2.74
CA ASN A 56 -16.64 7.05 -1.52
C ASN A 56 -15.59 7.67 -0.58
N GLN A 57 -14.29 7.52 -0.89
CA GLN A 57 -13.20 8.12 -0.12
C GLN A 57 -12.22 8.88 -1.02
N TRP A 58 -12.00 10.15 -0.70
CA TRP A 58 -11.12 11.06 -1.44
C TRP A 58 -10.10 11.67 -0.50
N LEU A 59 -8.82 11.52 -0.83
CA LEU A 59 -7.75 12.25 -0.19
C LEU A 59 -7.58 13.59 -0.91
N VAL A 60 -7.72 14.71 -0.21
CA VAL A 60 -7.56 16.06 -0.75
C VAL A 60 -6.46 16.80 0.02
N TYR A 61 -5.60 17.53 -0.69
CA TYR A 61 -4.55 18.36 -0.08
C TYR A 61 -4.96 19.83 -0.17
N MET A 62 -5.19 20.45 0.98
CA MET A 62 -5.70 21.80 1.17
C MET A 62 -4.87 22.54 2.24
N PRO A 63 -3.60 22.89 1.97
CA PRO A 63 -2.72 23.49 2.97
C PRO A 63 -3.19 24.87 3.46
N THR A 64 -4.09 25.53 2.73
CA THR A 64 -4.71 26.79 3.16
C THR A 64 -5.69 26.61 4.33
N MET A 65 -6.12 25.37 4.61
CA MET A 65 -6.97 25.04 5.76
C MET A 65 -6.18 24.90 7.06
N CYS A 66 -4.85 24.85 6.98
CA CYS A 66 -4.00 24.84 8.15
C CYS A 66 -4.18 26.14 8.94
N GLY A 67 -4.38 26.02 10.26
CA GLY A 67 -4.72 27.13 11.14
C GLY A 67 -6.15 27.66 11.00
N GLN A 68 -7.01 27.00 10.23
CA GLN A 68 -8.46 27.28 10.15
C GLN A 68 -9.24 26.34 11.07
N THR A 69 -10.53 26.63 11.23
CA THR A 69 -11.46 25.77 11.98
C THR A 69 -12.08 24.70 11.08
N GLU A 70 -12.55 23.61 11.68
CA GLU A 70 -13.37 22.60 10.99
C GLU A 70 -14.62 23.20 10.32
N GLU A 71 -15.26 24.18 10.97
CA GLU A 71 -16.41 24.90 10.40
C GLU A 71 -16.04 25.59 9.07
N THR A 72 -14.83 26.13 8.98
CA THR A 72 -14.34 26.74 7.75
C THR A 72 -14.18 25.69 6.65
N LEU A 73 -13.60 24.53 6.98
CA LEU A 73 -13.46 23.42 6.04
C LEU A 73 -14.83 22.93 5.52
N TRP A 74 -15.80 22.73 6.40
CA TRP A 74 -17.17 22.34 6.02
C TRP A 74 -17.83 23.32 5.04
N ASN A 75 -17.59 24.62 5.21
CA ASN A 75 -18.16 25.65 4.35
C ASN A 75 -17.50 25.72 2.95
N VAL A 76 -16.26 25.24 2.81
CA VAL A 76 -15.54 25.20 1.53
C VAL A 76 -15.97 24.01 0.68
N LEU A 77 -16.36 22.90 1.30
CA LEU A 77 -16.73 21.67 0.59
C LEU A 77 -18.14 21.80 -0.02
N PRO A 78 -18.31 21.72 -1.35
CA PRO A 78 -19.56 22.01 -2.04
C PRO A 78 -20.56 20.83 -2.05
N ILE A 79 -20.22 19.72 -1.39
CA ILE A 79 -21.02 18.48 -1.38
C ILE A 79 -21.30 18.01 0.03
N GLU A 80 -22.30 17.15 0.15
CA GLU A 80 -22.56 16.38 1.38
C GLU A 80 -21.43 15.38 1.60
N VAL A 81 -20.36 15.87 2.24
CA VAL A 81 -19.34 15.03 2.87
C VAL A 81 -19.93 14.52 4.19
N GLU A 82 -19.90 13.20 4.40
CA GLU A 82 -20.42 12.58 5.62
C GLU A 82 -19.48 12.84 6.80
N SER A 83 -18.18 12.72 6.55
CA SER A 83 -17.13 12.97 7.52
C SER A 83 -15.82 13.31 6.82
N PHE A 84 -14.93 13.99 7.54
CA PHE A 84 -13.54 14.08 7.15
C PHE A 84 -12.62 13.63 8.28
N GLU A 85 -11.42 13.20 7.91
CA GLU A 85 -10.33 12.86 8.81
C GLU A 85 -9.03 13.48 8.30
N GLN A 86 -8.18 13.98 9.19
CA GLN A 86 -6.84 14.42 8.81
C GLN A 86 -5.83 13.27 9.01
N PRO A 87 -5.19 12.75 7.95
CA PRO A 87 -4.18 11.70 8.09
C PRO A 87 -2.86 12.25 8.66
N GLU A 88 -2.26 11.51 9.58
CA GLU A 88 -1.00 11.89 10.25
C GLU A 88 0.18 11.98 9.26
N GLN A 89 0.15 11.20 8.19
CA GLN A 89 1.28 11.04 7.26
C GLN A 89 1.40 12.19 6.25
N ILE A 90 0.30 12.92 5.98
CA ILE A 90 0.25 13.97 4.97
C ILE A 90 -0.47 15.18 5.58
N SER A 91 0.28 16.03 6.27
CA SER A 91 -0.24 17.25 6.88
C SER A 91 -0.89 18.19 5.85
N GLY A 92 -1.95 18.87 6.26
CA GLY A 92 -2.75 19.72 5.36
C GLY A 92 -3.56 18.95 4.33
N SER A 93 -3.71 17.63 4.49
CA SER A 93 -4.64 16.83 3.70
C SER A 93 -5.80 16.33 4.55
N PHE A 94 -6.87 15.93 3.86
CA PHE A 94 -8.10 15.45 4.46
C PHE A 94 -8.61 14.26 3.66
N ILE A 95 -9.05 13.22 4.37
CA ILE A 95 -9.78 12.10 3.82
C ILE A 95 -11.25 12.45 3.93
N LEU A 96 -11.89 12.76 2.81
CA LEU A 96 -13.32 13.01 2.71
C LEU A 96 -14.04 11.68 2.49
N THR A 97 -15.03 11.38 3.33
CA THR A 97 -15.91 10.21 3.17
C THR A 97 -17.28 10.66 2.70
N LEU A 98 -17.79 9.98 1.67
CA LEU A 98 -19.07 10.25 1.03
C LEU A 98 -20.03 9.08 1.29
N ASP A 99 -21.32 9.37 1.27
CA ASP A 99 -22.38 8.40 1.49
C ASP A 99 -22.39 7.29 0.42
N GLN A 100 -22.01 7.62 -0.82
CA GLN A 100 -21.98 6.74 -1.98
C GLN A 100 -20.76 7.00 -2.86
N PRO A 101 -20.30 6.00 -3.64
CA PRO A 101 -19.21 6.19 -4.59
C PRO A 101 -19.61 7.14 -5.73
N VAL A 102 -18.87 8.24 -5.88
CA VAL A 102 -19.08 9.23 -6.94
C VAL A 102 -17.76 9.68 -7.54
N ASP A 103 -17.75 10.03 -8.84
CA ASP A 103 -16.63 10.78 -9.43
C ASP A 103 -16.80 12.26 -9.09
N PHE A 104 -16.02 12.72 -8.11
CA PHE A 104 -16.09 14.06 -7.54
C PHE A 104 -14.96 14.99 -8.06
N ARG A 105 -14.21 14.53 -9.07
CA ARG A 105 -13.00 15.21 -9.56
C ARG A 105 -13.24 16.62 -10.08
N ASN A 106 -14.27 16.81 -10.91
CA ASN A 106 -14.53 18.10 -11.56
C ASN A 106 -14.90 19.17 -10.53
N GLN A 107 -15.59 18.77 -9.48
CA GLN A 107 -15.96 19.65 -8.38
C GLN A 107 -14.75 19.98 -7.51
N LEU A 108 -13.89 18.99 -7.20
CA LEU A 108 -12.62 19.27 -6.51
C LEU A 108 -11.74 20.25 -7.28
N LEU A 109 -11.67 20.13 -8.60
CA LEU A 109 -10.96 21.07 -9.48
C LEU A 109 -11.56 22.49 -9.49
N SER A 110 -12.79 22.66 -8.99
CA SER A 110 -13.46 23.97 -8.89
C SER A 110 -13.29 24.65 -7.54
N ILE A 111 -12.61 24.00 -6.58
CA ILE A 111 -12.35 24.54 -5.24
C ILE A 111 -10.92 25.07 -5.21
N ASP A 112 -10.75 26.38 -5.01
CA ASP A 112 -9.44 27.05 -5.06
C ASP A 112 -8.48 26.54 -3.98
N GLU A 113 -9.02 26.10 -2.84
CA GLU A 113 -8.28 25.54 -1.71
C GLU A 113 -7.74 24.12 -1.99
N VAL A 114 -8.33 23.38 -2.94
CA VAL A 114 -7.89 22.02 -3.27
C VAL A 114 -6.75 22.07 -4.27
N LEU A 115 -5.53 21.86 -3.77
CA LEU A 115 -4.33 21.86 -4.61
C LEU A 115 -4.05 20.50 -5.26
N ARG A 116 -4.35 19.40 -4.56
CA ARG A 116 -4.18 18.03 -5.05
C ARG A 116 -5.31 17.15 -4.52
N PHE A 117 -5.60 16.07 -5.24
CA PHE A 117 -6.49 15.04 -4.73
C PHE A 117 -6.17 13.68 -5.35
N SER A 118 -6.63 12.62 -4.69
CA SER A 118 -6.65 11.27 -5.22
C SER A 118 -7.81 10.50 -4.61
N ILE A 119 -8.31 9.48 -5.32
CA ILE A 119 -9.15 8.48 -4.69
C ILE A 119 -8.31 7.65 -3.71
N ILE A 120 -8.90 7.21 -2.61
CA ILE A 120 -8.28 6.20 -1.74
C ILE A 120 -8.68 4.83 -2.28
N GLN A 121 -7.74 4.17 -2.93
CA GLN A 121 -7.95 2.79 -3.36
C GLN A 121 -7.64 1.86 -2.19
N GLN A 122 -8.58 0.97 -1.87
CA GLN A 122 -8.27 -0.18 -1.04
C GLN A 122 -7.36 -1.12 -1.85
N HIS A 123 -6.10 -1.16 -1.46
CA HIS A 123 -5.19 -2.21 -1.94
C HIS A 123 -5.36 -3.43 -1.04
N ASN A 124 -5.91 -4.50 -1.60
CA ASN A 124 -5.82 -5.81 -0.98
C ASN A 124 -4.38 -6.29 -1.13
N ASN A 125 -3.63 -6.26 -0.03
CA ASN A 125 -2.29 -6.81 0.01
C ASN A 125 -2.41 -8.34 0.12
N GLU A 126 -2.27 -9.03 -0.99
CA GLU A 126 -2.12 -10.48 -0.99
C GLU A 126 -0.65 -10.83 -0.69
N PRO A 127 -0.39 -11.85 0.15
CA PRO A 127 0.96 -12.37 0.29
C PRO A 127 1.48 -12.80 -1.08
N ARG A 128 2.70 -12.39 -1.43
CA ARG A 128 3.36 -12.90 -2.63
C ARG A 128 3.40 -14.42 -2.57
N PHE A 129 3.24 -15.06 -3.72
CA PHE A 129 3.46 -16.49 -3.86
C PHE A 129 4.89 -16.84 -3.43
N ILE A 130 4.99 -17.75 -2.46
CA ILE A 130 6.24 -18.34 -1.99
C ILE A 130 6.13 -19.86 -2.15
N PRO A 131 7.08 -20.52 -2.85
CA PRO A 131 7.12 -21.98 -2.94
C PRO A 131 7.19 -22.65 -1.57
N ASN A 132 6.61 -23.84 -1.46
CA ASN A 132 6.57 -24.63 -0.23
C ASN A 132 7.68 -25.70 -0.17
N ASP A 133 8.61 -25.68 -1.11
CA ASP A 133 9.74 -26.61 -1.20
C ASP A 133 10.62 -26.51 0.05
N PRO A 134 10.98 -27.64 0.69
CA PRO A 134 11.74 -27.64 1.94
C PRO A 134 13.07 -26.87 1.86
N SER A 135 13.71 -26.86 0.69
CA SER A 135 14.98 -26.20 0.45
C SER A 135 14.86 -24.74 0.01
N PHE A 136 13.65 -24.23 -0.26
CA PHE A 136 13.43 -22.87 -0.79
C PHE A 136 14.08 -21.80 0.10
N SER A 137 13.95 -21.94 1.43
CA SER A 137 14.55 -21.01 2.40
C SER A 137 16.07 -20.85 2.26
N SER A 138 16.76 -21.82 1.66
CA SER A 138 18.21 -21.82 1.40
C SER A 138 18.58 -21.30 0.00
N GLN A 139 17.62 -21.12 -0.90
CA GLN A 139 17.83 -20.62 -2.26
C GLN A 139 17.90 -19.08 -2.28
N TRP A 140 19.00 -18.55 -1.75
CA TRP A 140 19.24 -17.10 -1.61
C TRP A 140 19.06 -16.33 -2.93
N HIS A 141 19.36 -16.96 -4.07
CA HIS A 141 19.26 -16.32 -5.40
C HIS A 141 17.82 -16.02 -5.81
N LEU A 142 16.82 -16.68 -5.20
CA LEU A 142 15.39 -16.44 -5.44
C LEU A 142 14.79 -15.47 -4.41
N GLN A 143 15.20 -15.61 -3.14
CA GLN A 143 14.81 -14.72 -2.05
C GLN A 143 15.92 -14.66 -1.00
N ASN A 144 16.63 -13.54 -0.95
CA ASN A 144 17.72 -13.32 -0.03
C ASN A 144 17.22 -12.55 1.20
N THR A 145 17.12 -13.27 2.32
CA THR A 145 16.74 -12.72 3.64
C THR A 145 17.97 -12.52 4.55
N GLY A 146 19.18 -12.63 3.99
CA GLY A 146 20.45 -12.59 4.73
C GLY A 146 20.98 -13.97 5.13
N GLN A 147 20.54 -15.04 4.45
CA GLN A 147 21.07 -16.39 4.68
C GLN A 147 22.60 -16.40 4.51
N GLY A 148 23.31 -17.18 5.33
CA GLY A 148 24.77 -17.34 5.20
C GLY A 148 25.58 -16.06 5.35
N SER A 149 25.07 -15.05 6.07
CA SER A 149 25.67 -13.71 6.20
C SER A 149 25.71 -12.91 4.88
N GLY A 150 24.82 -13.24 3.94
CA GLY A 150 24.60 -12.44 2.73
C GLY A 150 23.94 -11.08 3.02
N THR A 151 23.92 -10.21 2.01
CA THR A 151 23.19 -8.93 2.09
C THR A 151 21.75 -9.16 1.66
N SER A 152 20.79 -8.88 2.55
CA SER A 152 19.36 -9.03 2.27
C SER A 152 18.94 -8.20 1.05
N GLY A 153 18.10 -8.77 0.18
CA GLY A 153 17.64 -8.16 -1.06
C GLY A 153 18.57 -8.27 -2.27
N GLU A 154 19.80 -8.79 -2.09
CA GLU A 154 20.68 -9.14 -3.22
C GLU A 154 20.28 -10.52 -3.78
N ASP A 155 19.20 -10.53 -4.56
CA ASP A 155 18.61 -11.69 -5.25
C ASP A 155 18.06 -11.30 -6.64
N ALA A 156 17.49 -12.27 -7.37
CA ALA A 156 16.94 -12.03 -8.71
C ALA A 156 15.62 -11.20 -8.71
N ASN A 157 15.06 -10.88 -7.55
CA ASN A 157 13.81 -10.15 -7.36
C ASN A 157 12.61 -10.74 -8.14
N VAL A 158 12.50 -12.08 -8.15
CA VAL A 158 11.49 -12.82 -8.94
C VAL A 158 10.20 -13.13 -8.20
N THR A 159 10.19 -13.07 -6.86
CA THR A 159 9.02 -13.50 -6.06
C THR A 159 7.72 -12.77 -6.39
N GLY A 160 7.77 -11.48 -6.74
CA GLY A 160 6.59 -10.72 -7.16
C GLY A 160 6.09 -11.08 -8.56
N ALA A 161 6.96 -11.63 -9.43
CA ALA A 161 6.56 -12.05 -10.78
C ALA A 161 5.66 -13.29 -10.70
N TRP A 162 5.92 -14.21 -9.77
CA TRP A 162 5.20 -15.47 -9.65
C TRP A 162 3.71 -15.35 -9.34
N ASP A 163 3.25 -14.21 -8.82
CA ASP A 163 1.82 -13.94 -8.68
C ASP A 163 1.10 -13.89 -10.04
N SER A 164 1.82 -13.62 -11.12
CA SER A 164 1.27 -13.49 -12.48
C SER A 164 1.89 -14.42 -13.52
N VAL A 165 3.19 -14.71 -13.44
CA VAL A 165 3.95 -15.46 -14.45
C VAL A 165 4.93 -16.43 -13.80
N ARG A 166 4.96 -17.68 -14.29
CA ARG A 166 5.82 -18.76 -13.78
C ARG A 166 6.56 -19.53 -14.88
N GLY A 167 6.61 -19.00 -16.10
CA GLY A 167 7.30 -19.65 -17.23
C GLY A 167 6.46 -20.69 -18.00
N THR A 168 5.16 -20.85 -17.71
CA THR A 168 4.29 -21.76 -18.46
C THR A 168 4.33 -21.48 -19.97
N GLY A 169 4.62 -22.53 -20.76
CA GLY A 169 4.72 -22.43 -22.23
C GLY A 169 6.08 -21.98 -22.75
N VAL A 170 7.05 -21.70 -21.85
CA VAL A 170 8.45 -21.47 -22.22
C VAL A 170 9.18 -22.82 -22.21
N LEU A 171 9.88 -23.12 -23.30
CA LEU A 171 10.75 -24.28 -23.39
C LEU A 171 12.21 -23.84 -23.22
N ILE A 172 12.94 -24.52 -22.34
CA ILE A 172 14.36 -24.28 -22.06
C ILE A 172 15.15 -25.52 -22.50
N SER A 173 16.24 -25.31 -23.25
CA SER A 173 17.19 -26.36 -23.59
C SER A 173 18.49 -26.12 -22.83
N VAL A 174 18.94 -27.13 -22.08
CA VAL A 174 20.18 -27.11 -21.30
C VAL A 174 21.22 -27.89 -22.08
N VAL A 175 22.20 -27.18 -22.64
CA VAL A 175 23.30 -27.80 -23.39
C VAL A 175 24.49 -27.97 -22.45
N ASP A 176 24.65 -29.17 -21.90
CA ASP A 176 25.57 -29.44 -20.78
C ASP A 176 26.05 -30.91 -20.77
N ASP A 177 26.52 -31.42 -19.62
CA ASP A 177 27.04 -32.77 -19.41
C ASP A 177 25.97 -33.88 -19.28
N GLY A 178 24.69 -33.50 -19.32
CA GLY A 178 23.55 -34.40 -19.21
C GLY A 178 22.51 -33.87 -18.23
N VAL A 179 21.33 -34.48 -18.20
CA VAL A 179 20.28 -34.16 -17.24
C VAL A 179 19.62 -35.42 -16.72
N ASP A 180 19.57 -35.55 -15.39
CA ASP A 180 18.76 -36.57 -14.74
C ASP A 180 17.28 -36.20 -14.85
N HIS A 181 16.72 -36.47 -16.02
CA HIS A 181 15.32 -36.22 -16.35
C HIS A 181 14.34 -37.04 -15.49
N GLN A 182 14.82 -38.04 -14.75
CA GLN A 182 14.01 -38.85 -13.83
C GLN A 182 13.98 -38.27 -12.42
N HIS A 183 14.75 -37.22 -12.14
CA HIS A 183 14.72 -36.53 -10.85
C HIS A 183 13.30 -36.01 -10.55
N ASN A 184 12.82 -36.20 -9.32
CA ASN A 184 11.44 -35.83 -8.95
C ASN A 184 11.14 -34.33 -9.11
N ASP A 185 12.17 -33.49 -9.01
CA ASP A 185 12.07 -32.04 -9.17
C ASP A 185 12.12 -31.57 -10.63
N LEU A 186 12.53 -32.45 -11.56
CA LEU A 186 12.70 -32.12 -12.99
C LEU A 186 11.68 -32.83 -13.89
N SER A 187 11.38 -34.10 -13.58
CA SER A 187 10.49 -34.94 -14.39
C SER A 187 9.10 -34.34 -14.67
N PRO A 188 8.47 -33.55 -13.79
CA PRO A 188 7.19 -32.91 -14.11
C PRO A 188 7.28 -31.85 -15.21
N ASN A 189 8.45 -31.22 -15.38
CA ASN A 189 8.71 -30.13 -16.32
C ASN A 189 9.54 -30.57 -17.54
N TYR A 190 9.89 -31.85 -17.64
CA TYR A 190 10.74 -32.41 -18.69
C TYR A 190 9.94 -32.78 -19.96
N GLN A 191 10.54 -32.59 -21.14
CA GLN A 191 9.97 -32.98 -22.43
C GLN A 191 10.90 -33.93 -23.19
N ASP A 192 10.49 -35.19 -23.29
CA ASP A 192 11.28 -36.34 -23.78
C ASP A 192 11.64 -36.35 -25.27
N SER A 193 11.00 -35.51 -26.08
CA SER A 193 11.05 -35.60 -27.54
C SER A 193 12.08 -34.71 -28.21
N LEU A 194 12.81 -33.91 -27.43
CA LEU A 194 13.68 -32.84 -27.95
C LEU A 194 15.16 -33.01 -27.60
N ASP A 195 15.48 -34.03 -26.82
CA ASP A 195 16.84 -34.22 -26.30
C ASP A 195 17.73 -35.01 -27.25
N TRP A 196 19.02 -34.76 -27.09
CA TRP A 196 20.06 -35.43 -27.85
C TRP A 196 21.35 -35.54 -27.05
N ASP A 197 21.81 -36.76 -26.82
CA ASP A 197 23.14 -37.05 -26.31
C ASP A 197 24.12 -37.32 -27.46
N TYR A 198 25.08 -36.42 -27.64
CA TYR A 198 26.12 -36.54 -28.66
C TYR A 198 27.21 -37.58 -28.31
N CYS A 199 27.34 -37.99 -27.05
CA CYS A 199 28.28 -39.01 -26.62
C CYS A 199 27.75 -40.43 -26.91
N GLY A 200 26.47 -40.66 -26.62
CA GLY A 200 25.75 -41.90 -26.90
C GLY A 200 25.19 -42.02 -28.33
N ASP A 201 25.06 -40.89 -29.03
CA ASP A 201 24.37 -40.79 -30.34
C ASP A 201 22.90 -41.27 -30.26
N ASP A 202 22.22 -40.86 -29.18
CA ASP A 202 20.82 -41.19 -28.92
C ASP A 202 20.04 -40.01 -28.28
N GLY A 203 18.76 -40.21 -27.98
CA GLY A 203 17.90 -39.20 -27.34
C GLY A 203 17.86 -39.28 -25.81
N ASN A 204 18.78 -40.03 -25.17
CA ASN A 204 18.77 -40.23 -23.73
C ASN A 204 19.82 -39.34 -23.04
N PRO A 205 19.42 -38.25 -22.35
CA PRO A 205 20.36 -37.30 -21.76
C PRO A 205 20.91 -37.76 -20.40
N SER A 206 20.66 -39.01 -19.98
CA SER A 206 21.03 -39.49 -18.64
C SER A 206 22.52 -39.27 -18.36
N PRO A 207 22.88 -38.56 -17.27
CA PRO A 207 24.27 -38.26 -16.95
C PRO A 207 25.02 -39.50 -16.45
N SER A 208 26.35 -39.50 -16.63
CA SER A 208 27.21 -40.43 -15.90
C SER A 208 27.45 -39.95 -14.46
N SER A 209 28.08 -40.77 -13.61
CA SER A 209 28.18 -40.49 -12.17
C SER A 209 28.91 -39.19 -11.80
N ASN A 210 29.69 -38.59 -12.70
CA ASN A 210 30.40 -37.33 -12.47
C ASN A 210 29.77 -36.14 -13.22
N ASP A 211 28.68 -36.36 -13.96
CA ASP A 211 28.06 -35.37 -14.85
C ASP A 211 26.84 -34.73 -14.16
N GLY A 212 27.07 -34.10 -13.02
CA GLY A 212 26.03 -33.46 -12.22
C GLY A 212 25.71 -32.02 -12.63
N HIS A 213 26.45 -31.44 -13.57
CA HIS A 213 26.40 -30.01 -13.84
C HIS A 213 25.11 -29.60 -14.55
N GLY A 214 24.72 -30.29 -15.61
CA GLY A 214 23.50 -30.03 -16.36
C GLY A 214 22.24 -30.29 -15.54
N THR A 215 22.24 -31.31 -14.68
CA THR A 215 21.14 -31.55 -13.73
C THR A 215 20.99 -30.40 -12.74
N SER A 216 22.11 -29.87 -12.23
CA SER A 216 22.11 -28.71 -11.32
C SER A 216 21.63 -27.44 -12.03
N ALA A 217 22.08 -27.22 -13.27
CA ALA A 217 21.65 -26.09 -14.08
C ALA A 217 20.16 -26.16 -14.42
N ALA A 218 19.65 -27.35 -14.75
CA ALA A 218 18.24 -27.58 -15.01
C ALA A 218 17.37 -27.25 -13.78
N GLY A 219 17.77 -27.67 -12.57
CA GLY A 219 17.01 -27.38 -11.34
C GLY A 219 17.02 -25.91 -10.91
N VAL A 220 17.98 -25.11 -11.38
CA VAL A 220 17.92 -23.65 -11.21
C VAL A 220 16.95 -23.01 -12.22
N ALA A 221 16.75 -23.64 -13.37
CA ALA A 221 15.97 -23.10 -14.48
C ALA A 221 14.47 -23.42 -14.39
N ALA A 222 14.08 -24.64 -13.99
CA ALA A 222 12.71 -25.14 -14.08
C ALA A 222 12.38 -26.23 -13.05
#